data_AF-A0A2H3DX00-F1
#
_entry.id   AF-A0A2H3DX00-F1
#
_cell.length_a   1.000
_cell.length_b   1.000
_cell.length_c   1.000
_cell.angle_alpha   90.00
_cell.angle_beta   90.00
_cell.angle_gamma   90.00
#
_symmetry.space_group_name_H-M   'P 1'
#
loop_
_entity.id
_entity.type
_entity.pdbx_description
1 polymer ?
#
loop_
_entity_poly.entity_id
_entity_poly.type
_entity_poly.pdbx_seq_one_letter_code
_entity_poly.pdbx_strand_id
1 'polypeptide(L)'
;MEYPSSSSSAILASFEGAETARIVSIAFFSLFVYEWLITFDEEVEYFWHGRWTISRLLFLANRYFALFILSFHMTVLSLLQPSGKVCIPALEFLFVGNITAIGIVQAILVLRVWYLFSNSKNIRLITVLAFIISLSTSMLFSILAARKVKILQTGIPLPTFIHYEVRGCRVSRPPMFWHIYFPSLCLHSLLYILTAFRALQNRRMLNQAPVMKRLLRDGGLFFFVVFVSVGFTSIGSFFDKYPQLNIVVMYSNFLVAVTSMAVSRVMFSIHSLAAHLGSDTTWLLNNIELSRVNWRRGNTEGEIIVEENSHESDNEAPGTNHFDAMKTTRVGVYNERAW
;
A
#
# COMPACT_ATOMS: atom_id res chain seq x y z
N MET A 1 -4.13 34.64 -39.78
CA MET A 1 -3.78 33.24 -39.46
C MET A 1 -4.55 32.89 -38.20
N GLU A 2 -5.76 32.39 -38.36
CA GLU A 2 -6.69 32.10 -37.27
C GLU A 2 -6.35 30.69 -36.74
N TYR A 3 -5.73 30.63 -35.56
CA TYR A 3 -5.52 29.35 -34.89
C TYR A 3 -6.90 28.78 -34.53
N PRO A 4 -7.21 27.52 -34.83
CA PRO A 4 -8.49 26.94 -34.47
C PRO A 4 -8.62 26.96 -32.95
N SER A 5 -9.64 27.64 -32.44
CA SER A 5 -9.93 27.87 -31.01
C SER A 5 -9.98 26.58 -30.17
N SER A 6 -10.24 25.44 -30.80
CA SER A 6 -10.21 24.11 -30.19
C SER A 6 -8.80 23.60 -29.84
N SER A 7 -7.76 24.07 -30.55
CA SER A 7 -6.37 23.66 -30.30
C SER A 7 -5.76 24.42 -29.11
N SER A 8 -6.07 25.71 -28.98
CA SER A 8 -5.59 26.55 -27.87
C SER A 8 -6.18 26.14 -26.52
N SER A 9 -7.47 25.77 -26.48
CA SER A 9 -8.13 25.32 -25.24
C SER A 9 -7.59 23.98 -24.73
N ALA A 10 -7.30 23.03 -25.62
CA ALA A 10 -6.71 21.74 -25.26
C ALA A 10 -5.27 21.88 -24.71
N ILE A 11 -4.50 22.81 -25.27
CA ILE A 11 -3.14 23.13 -24.79
C ILE A 11 -3.21 23.75 -23.39
N LEU A 12 -4.08 24.73 -23.17
CA LEU A 12 -4.27 25.36 -21.86
C LEU A 12 -4.69 24.34 -20.79
N ALA A 13 -5.65 23.47 -21.10
CA ALA A 13 -6.09 22.41 -20.18
C ALA A 13 -4.96 21.41 -19.84
N SER A 14 -4.02 21.19 -20.75
CA SER A 14 -2.85 20.35 -20.50
C SER A 14 -1.83 21.02 -19.57
N PHE A 15 -1.66 22.34 -19.69
CA PHE A 15 -0.84 23.13 -18.76
C PHE A 15 -1.43 23.16 -17.36
N GLU A 16 -2.74 23.38 -17.24
CA GLU A 16 -3.45 23.38 -15.96
C GLU A 16 -3.36 22.00 -15.27
N GLY A 17 -3.55 20.91 -16.04
CA GLY A 17 -3.36 19.55 -15.53
C GLY A 17 -1.93 19.29 -15.05
N ALA A 18 -0.91 19.79 -15.76
CA ALA A 18 0.49 19.63 -15.36
C ALA A 18 0.82 20.40 -14.07
N GLU A 19 0.32 21.63 -13.93
CA GLU A 19 0.51 22.43 -12.73
C GLU A 19 -0.22 21.82 -11.53
N THR A 20 -1.45 21.35 -11.74
CA THR A 20 -2.20 20.61 -10.71
C THR A 20 -1.45 19.34 -10.30
N ALA A 21 -0.89 18.59 -11.26
CA ALA A 21 -0.10 17.40 -10.98
C ALA A 21 1.12 17.72 -10.09
N ARG A 22 1.80 18.84 -10.36
CA ARG A 22 2.94 19.33 -9.59
C ARG A 22 2.55 19.67 -8.15
N ILE A 23 1.45 20.41 -7.97
CA ILE A 23 0.93 20.76 -6.63
C ILE A 23 0.58 19.49 -5.85
N VAL A 24 -0.13 18.55 -6.49
CA VAL A 24 -0.49 17.26 -5.89
C VAL A 24 0.76 16.45 -5.53
N SER A 25 1.78 16.40 -6.39
CA SER A 25 3.06 15.76 -6.06
C SER A 25 3.71 16.34 -4.81
N ILE A 26 3.79 17.67 -4.71
CA ILE A 26 4.40 18.34 -3.56
C ILE A 26 3.62 18.02 -2.28
N ALA A 27 2.28 18.08 -2.34
CA ALA A 27 1.43 17.79 -1.20
C ALA A 27 1.59 16.34 -0.70
N PHE A 28 1.50 15.36 -1.60
CA PHE A 28 1.64 13.95 -1.23
C PHE A 28 3.06 13.55 -0.85
N PHE A 29 4.08 14.18 -1.44
CA PHE A 29 5.46 14.00 -0.98
C PHE A 29 5.65 14.52 0.45
N SER A 30 5.14 15.71 0.74
CA SER A 30 5.22 16.30 2.09
C SER A 30 4.50 15.43 3.11
N LEU A 31 3.30 14.95 2.77
CA LEU A 31 2.54 14.03 3.60
C LEU A 31 3.27 12.69 3.80
N PHE A 32 3.86 12.14 2.75
CA PHE A 32 4.64 10.90 2.83
C PHE A 32 5.86 11.06 3.73
N VAL A 33 6.63 12.14 3.60
CA VAL A 33 7.80 12.40 4.45
C VAL A 33 7.37 12.61 5.90
N TYR A 34 6.28 13.36 6.14
CA TYR A 34 5.73 13.53 7.48
C TYR A 34 5.38 12.17 8.11
N GLU A 35 4.63 11.33 7.39
CA GLU A 35 4.25 9.99 7.84
C GLU A 35 5.47 9.07 8.05
N TRP A 36 6.47 9.18 7.19
CA TRP A 36 7.73 8.46 7.33
C TRP A 36 8.45 8.85 8.62
N LEU A 37 8.52 10.14 8.96
CA LEU A 37 9.17 10.61 10.18
C LEU A 37 8.44 10.19 11.46
N ILE A 38 7.11 10.36 11.51
CA ILE A 38 6.34 10.07 12.73
C ILE A 38 6.11 8.58 13.00
N THR A 39 6.49 7.70 12.07
CA THR A 39 6.40 6.23 12.24
C THR A 39 7.77 5.57 12.30
N PHE A 40 8.84 6.37 12.43
CA PHE A 40 10.20 5.87 12.46
C PHE A 40 10.52 5.13 13.77
N ASP A 41 9.95 5.56 14.88
CA ASP A 41 9.99 4.87 16.16
C ASP A 41 9.37 3.46 16.08
N GLU A 42 8.18 3.33 15.50
CA GLU A 42 7.52 2.04 15.26
C GLU A 42 8.36 1.15 14.31
N GLU A 43 9.02 1.74 13.31
CA GLU A 43 9.94 1.01 12.44
C GLU A 43 11.12 0.40 13.21
N VAL A 44 11.76 1.20 14.07
CA VAL A 44 12.91 0.75 14.85
C VAL A 44 12.50 -0.33 15.85
N GLU A 45 11.33 -0.18 16.47
CA GLU A 45 10.80 -1.16 17.41
C GLU A 45 10.51 -2.51 16.72
N TYR A 46 9.76 -2.50 15.61
CA TYR A 46 9.22 -3.73 15.03
C TYR A 46 10.05 -4.36 13.92
N PHE A 47 10.89 -3.59 13.22
CA PHE A 47 11.57 -4.04 11.99
C PHE A 47 13.10 -3.93 12.00
N TRP A 48 13.72 -3.31 13.01
CA TRP A 48 15.20 -3.26 13.07
C TRP A 48 15.81 -4.46 13.78
N HIS A 49 15.10 -5.04 14.74
CA HIS A 49 15.58 -6.18 15.53
C HIS A 49 14.88 -7.48 15.12
N GLY A 50 15.50 -8.63 15.42
CA GLY A 50 14.93 -9.95 15.15
C GLY A 50 15.36 -10.59 13.82
N ARG A 51 14.68 -11.68 13.44
CA ARG A 51 15.03 -12.53 12.29
C ARG A 51 14.63 -11.88 10.96
N TRP A 52 15.40 -12.14 9.91
CA TRP A 52 15.03 -11.73 8.55
C TRP A 52 13.91 -12.62 8.01
N THR A 53 12.75 -12.01 7.74
CA THR A 53 11.58 -12.65 7.14
C THR A 53 11.19 -11.95 5.84
N ILE A 54 10.42 -12.62 4.99
CA ILE A 54 9.92 -12.03 3.73
C ILE A 54 9.06 -10.79 4.02
N SER A 55 8.24 -10.82 5.08
CA SER A 55 7.43 -9.67 5.52
C SER A 55 8.30 -8.46 5.85
N ARG A 56 9.38 -8.67 6.63
CA ARG A 56 10.34 -7.61 6.99
C ARG A 56 11.04 -7.04 5.76
N LEU A 57 11.49 -7.89 4.84
CA LEU A 57 12.15 -7.45 3.61
C LEU A 57 11.21 -6.60 2.75
N LEU A 58 9.96 -7.06 2.56
CA LEU A 58 8.97 -6.33 1.78
C LEU A 58 8.57 -5.00 2.43
N PHE A 59 8.47 -4.95 3.76
CA PHE A 59 8.22 -3.70 4.50
C PHE A 59 9.33 -2.67 4.26
N LEU A 60 10.59 -3.07 4.47
CA LEU A 60 11.74 -2.18 4.25
C LEU A 60 11.83 -1.76 2.78
N ALA A 61 11.60 -2.69 1.85
CA ALA A 61 11.53 -2.37 0.43
C ALA A 61 10.42 -1.35 0.15
N ASN A 62 9.20 -1.53 0.66
CA ASN A 62 8.10 -0.58 0.46
C ASN A 62 8.47 0.82 0.95
N ARG A 63 9.08 0.90 2.14
CA ARG A 63 9.34 2.17 2.82
C ARG A 63 10.49 2.95 2.17
N TYR A 64 11.64 2.31 1.98
CA TYR A 64 12.83 2.98 1.45
C TYR A 64 12.77 3.15 -0.09
N PHE A 65 12.22 2.18 -0.81
CA PHE A 65 12.08 2.31 -2.26
C PHE A 65 11.05 3.38 -2.64
N ALA A 66 9.91 3.46 -1.94
CA ALA A 66 8.94 4.52 -2.17
C ALA A 66 9.54 5.90 -1.86
N LEU A 67 10.25 6.05 -0.73
CA LEU A 67 10.94 7.30 -0.39
C LEU A 67 11.92 7.71 -1.50
N PHE A 68 12.71 6.78 -2.01
CA PHE A 68 13.65 7.02 -3.09
C PHE A 68 12.95 7.45 -4.38
N ILE A 69 11.90 6.74 -4.82
CA ILE A 69 11.17 7.08 -6.05
C ILE A 69 10.47 8.43 -5.94
N LEU A 70 9.82 8.72 -4.81
CA LEU A 70 9.13 9.99 -4.60
C LEU A 70 10.13 11.15 -4.51
N SER A 71 11.28 10.96 -3.86
CA SER A 71 12.34 11.97 -3.80
C SER A 71 12.94 12.23 -5.19
N PHE A 72 13.18 11.17 -5.98
CA PHE A 72 13.65 11.30 -7.36
C PHE A 72 12.62 12.01 -8.24
N HIS A 73 11.33 11.76 -8.05
CA HIS A 73 10.27 12.50 -8.75
C HIS A 73 10.33 14.00 -8.42
N MET A 74 10.54 14.36 -7.15
CA MET A 74 10.67 15.75 -6.72
C MET A 74 11.89 16.46 -7.30
N THR A 75 13.03 15.76 -7.46
CA THR A 75 14.20 16.33 -8.13
C THR A 75 13.92 16.59 -9.61
N VAL A 76 13.27 15.65 -10.30
CA VAL A 76 12.87 15.81 -11.71
C VAL A 76 11.91 16.98 -11.91
N LEU A 77 10.94 17.16 -11.00
CA LEU A 77 10.01 18.30 -11.02
C LEU A 77 10.71 19.66 -10.78
N SER A 78 11.84 19.65 -10.07
CA SER A 78 12.57 20.87 -9.67
C SER A 78 13.61 21.33 -10.68
N LEU A 79 13.92 20.53 -11.70
CA LEU A 79 14.89 20.89 -12.75
C LEU A 79 14.44 22.14 -13.51
N LEU A 80 15.32 23.15 -13.62
CA LEU A 80 15.10 24.30 -14.49
C LEU A 80 15.41 23.92 -15.94
N GLN A 81 14.46 24.18 -16.84
CA GLN A 81 14.60 24.03 -18.28
C GLN A 81 15.31 22.72 -18.71
N PRO A 82 14.86 21.54 -18.24
CA PRO A 82 15.57 20.30 -18.50
C PRO A 82 15.57 19.98 -19.99
N SER A 83 16.75 19.61 -20.51
CA SER A 83 16.86 19.13 -21.88
C SER A 83 16.16 17.78 -22.04
N GLY A 84 15.73 17.49 -23.27
CA GLY A 84 15.12 16.20 -23.62
C GLY A 84 15.97 14.97 -23.28
N LYS A 85 17.31 15.12 -23.35
CA LYS A 85 18.27 14.06 -23.06
C LYS A 85 18.31 13.65 -21.59
N VAL A 86 17.93 14.56 -20.69
CA VAL A 86 17.79 14.27 -19.25
C VAL A 86 16.37 13.81 -18.95
N CYS A 87 15.39 14.48 -19.58
CA CYS A 87 13.99 14.30 -19.25
C CYS A 87 13.42 12.92 -19.62
N ILE A 88 13.74 12.42 -20.83
CA ILE A 88 13.23 11.13 -21.28
C ILE A 88 13.73 9.99 -20.36
N PRO A 89 15.05 9.79 -20.16
CA PRO A 89 15.53 8.73 -19.27
C PRO A 89 15.01 8.85 -17.83
N ALA A 90 14.89 10.07 -17.30
CA ALA A 90 14.36 10.28 -15.95
C ALA A 90 12.89 9.83 -15.83
N LEU A 91 12.06 10.13 -16.83
CA LEU A 91 10.68 9.68 -16.87
C LEU A 91 10.55 8.17 -17.14
N GLU A 92 11.40 7.60 -17.99
CA GLU A 92 11.47 6.15 -18.18
C GLU A 92 11.76 5.45 -16.85
N PHE A 93 12.75 5.96 -16.10
CA PHE A 93 13.09 5.46 -14.77
C PHE A 93 11.92 5.60 -13.78
N LEU A 94 11.26 6.76 -13.76
CA LEU A 94 10.10 6.99 -12.89
C LEU A 94 8.95 6.03 -13.22
N PHE A 95 8.64 5.79 -14.49
CA PHE A 95 7.56 4.86 -14.86
C PHE A 95 7.86 3.43 -14.42
N VAL A 96 9.08 2.94 -14.63
CA VAL A 96 9.49 1.61 -14.16
C VAL A 96 9.47 1.56 -12.63
N GLY A 97 10.06 2.57 -11.98
CA GLY A 97 10.14 2.67 -10.52
C GLY A 97 8.77 2.72 -9.84
N ASN A 98 7.82 3.47 -10.40
CA ASN A 98 6.44 3.52 -9.89
C ASN A 98 5.77 2.14 -9.93
N ILE A 99 5.91 1.41 -11.04
CA ILE A 99 5.35 0.07 -11.17
C ILE A 99 6.03 -0.92 -10.24
N THR A 100 7.34 -0.81 -10.05
CA THR A 100 8.06 -1.60 -9.04
C THR A 100 7.56 -1.29 -7.63
N ALA A 101 7.36 -0.02 -7.27
CA ALA A 101 6.86 0.37 -5.95
C ALA A 101 5.45 -0.18 -5.69
N ILE A 102 4.55 -0.06 -6.67
CA ILE A 102 3.21 -0.67 -6.61
C ILE A 102 3.31 -2.21 -6.52
N GLY A 103 4.24 -2.82 -7.24
CA GLY A 103 4.50 -4.26 -7.19
C GLY A 103 4.94 -4.74 -5.81
N ILE A 104 5.76 -3.96 -5.08
CA ILE A 104 6.15 -4.26 -3.70
C ILE A 104 4.92 -4.22 -2.78
N VAL A 105 4.09 -3.19 -2.89
CA VAL A 105 2.81 -3.10 -2.16
C VAL A 105 1.94 -4.33 -2.45
N GLN A 106 1.75 -4.67 -3.72
CA GLN A 106 0.96 -5.84 -4.11
C GLN A 106 1.54 -7.14 -3.55
N ALA A 107 2.87 -7.30 -3.52
CA ALA A 107 3.51 -8.47 -2.93
C ALA A 107 3.19 -8.60 -1.43
N ILE A 108 3.15 -7.48 -0.69
CA ILE A 108 2.73 -7.47 0.73
C ILE A 108 1.28 -7.94 0.86
N LEU A 109 0.39 -7.44 0.00
CA LEU A 109 -1.04 -7.82 0.02
C LEU A 109 -1.22 -9.32 -0.32
N VAL A 110 -0.49 -9.82 -1.32
CA VAL A 110 -0.49 -11.24 -1.71
C VAL A 110 0.03 -12.12 -0.58
N LEU A 111 1.13 -11.71 0.07
CA LEU A 111 1.68 -12.43 1.22
C LEU A 111 0.67 -12.49 2.37
N ARG A 112 -0.08 -11.41 2.60
CA ARG A 112 -1.15 -11.42 3.61
C ARG A 112 -2.26 -12.41 3.25
N VAL A 113 -2.72 -12.43 2.00
CA VAL A 113 -3.74 -13.39 1.54
C VAL A 113 -3.20 -14.83 1.62
N TRP A 114 -1.91 -15.03 1.37
CA TRP A 114 -1.26 -16.34 1.50
C TRP A 114 -1.34 -16.90 2.92
N TYR A 115 -1.09 -16.06 3.94
CA TYR A 115 -1.25 -16.46 5.35
C TYR A 115 -2.73 -16.63 5.74
N LEU A 116 -3.60 -15.73 5.26
CA LEU A 116 -5.04 -15.76 5.56
C LEU A 116 -5.75 -17.02 5.03
N PHE A 117 -5.29 -17.55 3.89
CA PHE A 117 -5.81 -18.75 3.23
C PHE A 117 -4.80 -19.91 3.29
N SER A 118 -4.20 -20.13 4.46
CA SER A 118 -3.22 -21.21 4.69
C SER A 118 -3.71 -22.60 4.24
N ASN A 119 -5.01 -22.89 4.43
CA ASN A 119 -5.64 -24.17 4.06
C ASN A 119 -6.01 -24.32 2.58
N SER A 120 -6.12 -23.23 1.82
CA SER A 120 -6.65 -23.26 0.45
C SER A 120 -5.53 -23.07 -0.58
N LYS A 121 -4.83 -24.16 -0.91
CA LYS A 121 -3.71 -24.17 -1.88
C LYS A 121 -4.10 -23.55 -3.23
N ASN A 122 -5.34 -23.74 -3.68
CA ASN A 122 -5.85 -23.19 -4.93
C ASN A 122 -5.91 -21.64 -4.90
N ILE A 123 -6.41 -21.04 -3.82
CA ILE A 123 -6.49 -19.58 -3.67
C ILE A 123 -5.08 -18.97 -3.64
N ARG A 124 -4.16 -19.63 -2.93
CA ARG A 124 -2.75 -19.26 -2.88
C ARG A 124 -2.09 -19.30 -4.26
N LEU A 125 -2.30 -20.38 -5.02
CA LEU A 125 -1.77 -20.50 -6.37
C LEU A 125 -2.36 -19.44 -7.31
N ILE A 126 -3.68 -19.27 -7.31
CA ILE A 126 -4.38 -18.28 -8.16
C ILE A 126 -3.88 -16.87 -7.88
N THR A 127 -3.73 -16.48 -6.61
CA THR A 127 -3.30 -15.12 -6.24
C THR A 127 -1.84 -14.86 -6.61
N VAL A 128 -0.94 -15.83 -6.43
CA VAL A 128 0.45 -15.69 -6.86
C VAL A 128 0.57 -15.61 -8.39
N LEU A 129 -0.16 -16.46 -9.13
CA LEU A 129 -0.18 -16.40 -10.60
C LEU A 129 -0.76 -15.06 -11.10
N ALA A 130 -1.87 -14.61 -10.51
CA ALA A 130 -2.46 -13.32 -10.83
C ALA A 130 -1.50 -12.16 -10.57
N PHE A 131 -0.71 -12.22 -9.48
CA PHE A 131 0.33 -11.24 -9.19
C PHE A 131 1.43 -11.22 -10.25
N ILE A 132 1.98 -12.38 -10.61
CA ILE A 132 3.04 -12.47 -11.63
C ILE A 132 2.54 -11.94 -12.98
N ILE A 133 1.33 -12.33 -13.39
CA ILE A 133 0.71 -11.86 -14.64
C ILE A 133 0.48 -10.34 -14.58
N SER A 134 -0.09 -9.83 -13.49
CA SER A 134 -0.35 -8.40 -13.31
C SER A 134 0.94 -7.59 -13.37
N LEU A 135 1.97 -7.97 -12.62
CA LEU A 135 3.23 -7.24 -12.58
C LEU A 135 3.94 -7.26 -13.94
N SER A 136 3.98 -8.43 -14.59
CA SER A 136 4.64 -8.58 -15.90
C SER A 136 3.94 -7.77 -16.98
N THR A 137 2.61 -7.79 -17.02
CA THR A 137 1.83 -7.02 -18.00
C THR A 137 1.94 -5.51 -17.74
N SER A 138 1.81 -5.05 -16.50
CA SER A 138 2.01 -3.64 -16.13
C SER A 138 3.43 -3.16 -16.48
N MET A 139 4.46 -3.96 -16.23
CA MET A 139 5.84 -3.62 -16.57
C MET A 139 6.05 -3.53 -18.08
N LEU A 140 5.52 -4.48 -18.85
CA LEU A 140 5.58 -4.46 -20.31
C LEU A 140 4.92 -3.19 -20.88
N PHE A 141 3.70 -2.87 -20.45
CA PHE A 141 3.01 -1.67 -20.91
C PHE A 141 3.69 -0.38 -20.47
N SER A 142 4.30 -0.37 -19.28
CA SER A 142 5.09 0.77 -18.78
C SER A 142 6.29 1.05 -19.69
N ILE A 143 7.06 0.02 -20.04
CA ILE A 143 8.21 0.15 -20.95
C ILE A 143 7.76 0.61 -22.34
N LEU A 144 6.68 0.02 -22.89
CA LEU A 144 6.14 0.41 -24.19
C LEU A 144 5.63 1.85 -24.20
N ALA A 145 4.98 2.30 -23.12
CA ALA A 145 4.52 3.67 -22.98
C ALA A 145 5.71 4.63 -22.90
N ALA A 146 6.74 4.28 -22.14
CA ALA A 146 7.94 5.09 -21.95
C ALA A 146 8.68 5.33 -23.29
N ARG A 147 8.78 4.31 -24.16
CA ARG A 147 9.34 4.43 -25.52
C ARG A 147 8.54 5.35 -26.46
N LYS A 148 7.26 5.57 -26.18
CA LYS A 148 6.35 6.40 -27.01
C LYS A 148 6.22 7.83 -26.49
N VAL A 149 6.94 8.18 -25.42
CA VAL A 149 6.93 9.54 -24.86
C VAL A 149 7.62 10.50 -25.81
N LYS A 150 6.95 11.61 -26.12
CA LYS A 150 7.53 12.74 -26.88
C LYS A 150 7.64 13.96 -25.97
N ILE A 151 8.73 14.70 -26.10
CA ILE A 151 8.93 15.95 -25.36
C ILE A 151 8.01 17.02 -25.95
N LEU A 152 7.26 17.69 -25.08
CA LEU A 152 6.53 18.90 -25.46
C LEU A 152 7.52 20.07 -25.38
N GLN A 153 8.23 20.35 -26.48
CA GLN A 153 9.01 21.58 -26.58
C GLN A 153 8.03 22.75 -26.60
N THR A 154 7.94 23.50 -25.49
CA THR A 154 7.31 24.82 -25.49
C THR A 154 8.26 25.80 -26.17
N GLY A 155 8.44 25.64 -27.48
CA GLY A 155 8.94 26.70 -28.35
C GLY A 155 7.78 27.63 -28.67
N ILE A 156 7.22 28.30 -27.67
CA ILE A 156 6.46 29.52 -27.96
C ILE A 156 7.53 30.62 -27.95
N PRO A 157 7.88 31.23 -29.09
CA PRO A 157 8.64 32.47 -29.08
C PRO A 157 7.70 33.55 -28.53
N LEU A 158 7.51 33.55 -27.21
CA LEU A 158 6.89 34.69 -26.55
C LEU A 158 7.88 35.86 -26.67
N PRO A 159 7.41 37.07 -27.03
CA PRO A 159 8.27 38.24 -27.13
C PRO A 159 9.06 38.41 -25.84
N THR A 160 10.32 38.80 -26.04
CA THR A 160 11.53 38.71 -25.22
C THR A 160 11.50 39.33 -23.80
N PHE A 161 10.33 39.64 -23.25
CA PHE A 161 10.18 40.39 -21.99
C PHE A 161 9.69 39.55 -20.81
N ILE A 162 9.34 38.28 -20.99
CA ILE A 162 8.99 37.36 -19.89
C ILE A 162 9.79 36.07 -20.04
N HIS A 163 10.94 35.97 -19.35
CA HIS A 163 11.62 34.69 -19.14
C HIS A 163 10.75 33.81 -18.25
N TYR A 164 9.80 33.06 -18.83
CA TYR A 164 9.09 32.04 -18.08
C TYR A 164 10.03 30.84 -17.88
N GLU A 165 10.61 30.74 -16.68
CA GLU A 165 11.39 29.57 -16.28
C GLU A 165 10.49 28.35 -16.19
N VAL A 166 10.47 27.55 -17.25
CA VAL A 166 9.78 26.26 -17.23
C VAL A 166 10.52 25.32 -16.28
N ARG A 167 9.84 24.90 -15.21
CA ARG A 167 10.33 23.87 -14.28
C ARG A 167 9.77 22.50 -14.64
N GLY A 168 10.62 21.49 -14.49
CA GLY A 168 10.28 20.10 -14.64
C GLY A 168 10.12 19.62 -16.08
N CYS A 169 9.83 18.33 -16.18
CA CYS A 169 9.70 17.60 -17.42
C CYS A 169 8.30 17.72 -18.04
N ARG A 170 8.19 18.25 -19.26
CA ARG A 170 6.92 18.32 -20.01
C ARG A 170 6.92 17.34 -21.18
N VAL A 171 6.00 16.39 -21.12
CA VAL A 171 5.92 15.31 -22.10
C VAL A 171 4.47 15.04 -22.50
N SER A 172 4.30 14.59 -23.74
CA SER A 172 3.00 14.17 -24.25
C SER A 172 2.61 12.84 -23.63
N ARG A 173 1.33 12.71 -23.29
CA ARG A 173 0.74 11.45 -22.85
C ARG A 173 0.92 10.36 -23.93
N PRO A 174 1.45 9.17 -23.59
CA PRO A 174 1.44 8.02 -24.48
C PRO A 174 0.01 7.53 -24.76
N PRO A 175 -0.28 7.05 -26.00
CA PRO A 175 -1.56 6.42 -26.28
C PRO A 175 -1.73 5.15 -25.43
N MET A 176 -2.98 4.80 -25.09
CA MET A 176 -3.32 3.56 -24.39
C MET A 176 -2.71 3.41 -22.98
N PHE A 177 -2.28 4.51 -22.35
CA PHE A 177 -1.64 4.52 -21.02
C PHE A 177 -2.43 3.79 -19.92
N TRP A 178 -3.76 3.72 -20.02
CA TRP A 178 -4.62 3.03 -19.04
C TRP A 178 -4.29 1.53 -18.88
N HIS A 179 -3.70 0.89 -19.89
CA HIS A 179 -3.27 -0.53 -19.81
C HIS A 179 -2.22 -0.78 -18.73
N ILE A 180 -1.49 0.24 -18.28
CA ILE A 180 -0.47 0.11 -17.24
C ILE A 180 -1.11 -0.21 -15.89
N TYR A 181 -2.18 0.50 -15.54
CA TYR A 181 -2.83 0.40 -14.22
C TYR A 181 -3.98 -0.61 -14.18
N PHE A 182 -4.52 -1.00 -15.33
CA PHE A 182 -5.62 -1.95 -15.40
C PHE A 182 -5.31 -3.33 -14.77
N PRO A 183 -4.17 -3.98 -15.04
CA PRO A 183 -3.83 -5.25 -14.37
C PRO A 183 -3.74 -5.09 -12.84
N SER A 184 -3.13 -3.99 -12.39
CA SER A 184 -3.04 -3.65 -10.97
C SER A 184 -4.41 -3.48 -10.32
N LEU A 185 -5.37 -2.86 -11.01
CA LEU A 185 -6.75 -2.73 -10.54
C LEU A 185 -7.43 -4.09 -10.38
N CYS A 186 -7.28 -4.98 -11.37
CA CYS A 186 -7.84 -6.32 -11.31
C CYS A 186 -7.29 -7.11 -10.12
N LEU A 187 -5.97 -7.05 -9.90
CA LEU A 187 -5.34 -7.73 -8.77
C LEU A 187 -5.78 -7.14 -7.42
N HIS A 188 -5.80 -5.81 -7.27
CA HIS A 188 -6.26 -5.19 -6.02
C HIS A 188 -7.73 -5.52 -5.72
N SER A 189 -8.57 -5.52 -6.75
CA SER A 189 -9.99 -5.92 -6.62
C SER A 189 -10.10 -7.37 -6.13
N LEU A 190 -9.34 -8.30 -6.74
CA LEU A 190 -9.33 -9.69 -6.34
C LEU A 190 -8.88 -9.86 -4.88
N LEU A 191 -7.77 -9.25 -4.49
CA LEU A 191 -7.22 -9.34 -3.14
C LEU A 191 -8.16 -8.73 -2.09
N TYR A 192 -8.79 -7.60 -2.42
CA TYR A 192 -9.78 -6.96 -1.56
C TYR A 192 -11.02 -7.83 -1.39
N ILE A 193 -11.59 -8.36 -2.49
CA ILE A 193 -12.76 -9.25 -2.44
C ILE A 193 -12.46 -10.50 -1.61
N LEU A 194 -11.29 -11.14 -1.79
CA LEU A 194 -10.91 -12.32 -1.02
C LEU A 194 -10.77 -12.00 0.47
N THR A 195 -10.14 -10.88 0.80
CA THR A 195 -9.93 -10.45 2.20
C THR A 195 -11.27 -10.10 2.85
N ALA A 196 -12.14 -9.37 2.15
CA ALA A 196 -13.47 -9.02 2.61
C ALA A 196 -14.37 -10.27 2.75
N PHE A 197 -14.40 -11.14 1.73
CA PHE A 197 -15.15 -12.40 1.78
C PHE A 197 -14.77 -13.24 3.01
N ARG A 198 -13.48 -13.37 3.28
CA ARG A 198 -13.00 -14.10 4.46
C ARG A 198 -13.41 -13.43 5.78
N ALA A 199 -13.31 -12.10 5.85
CA ALA A 199 -13.77 -11.33 6.99
C ALA A 199 -15.28 -11.50 7.24
N LEU A 200 -16.08 -11.57 6.17
CA LEU A 200 -17.53 -11.76 6.24
C LEU A 200 -17.93 -13.19 6.63
N GLN A 201 -17.21 -14.20 6.14
CA GLN A 201 -17.46 -15.60 6.44
C GLN A 201 -17.29 -15.91 7.93
N ASN A 202 -16.30 -15.30 8.58
CA ASN A 202 -15.99 -15.53 9.99
C ASN A 202 -16.63 -14.51 10.95
N ARG A 203 -17.74 -13.86 10.55
CA ARG A 203 -18.43 -12.83 11.36
C ARG A 203 -18.80 -13.28 12.77
N ARG A 204 -19.18 -14.55 12.97
CA ARG A 204 -19.51 -15.09 14.31
C ARG A 204 -18.30 -15.07 15.26
N MET A 205 -17.13 -15.51 14.78
CA MET A 205 -15.88 -15.39 15.54
C MET A 205 -15.46 -13.93 15.72
N LEU A 206 -15.69 -13.08 14.71
CA LEU A 206 -15.36 -11.66 14.77
C LEU A 206 -16.14 -10.90 15.85
N ASN A 207 -17.39 -11.31 16.09
CA ASN A 207 -18.22 -10.76 17.17
C ASN A 207 -17.75 -11.23 18.56
N GLN A 208 -17.05 -12.36 18.64
CA GLN A 208 -16.53 -12.93 19.89
C GLN A 208 -15.08 -12.49 20.17
N ALA A 209 -14.31 -12.08 19.16
CA ALA A 209 -12.93 -11.63 19.27
C ALA A 209 -12.80 -10.11 19.01
N PRO A 210 -12.89 -9.25 20.05
CA PRO A 210 -12.84 -7.79 19.91
C PRO A 210 -11.53 -7.30 19.27
N VAL A 211 -10.44 -8.04 19.45
CA VAL A 211 -9.13 -7.78 18.85
C VAL A 211 -9.15 -7.93 17.32
N MET A 212 -9.73 -9.01 16.81
CA MET A 212 -9.83 -9.24 15.36
C MET A 212 -10.77 -8.20 14.70
N LYS A 213 -11.80 -7.77 15.43
CA LYS A 213 -12.68 -6.67 15.01
C LYS A 213 -11.92 -5.34 14.90
N ARG A 214 -11.03 -5.02 15.85
CA ARG A 214 -10.17 -3.83 15.78
C ARG A 214 -9.17 -3.93 14.63
N LEU A 215 -8.54 -5.08 14.44
CA LEU A 215 -7.59 -5.31 13.32
C LEU A 215 -8.25 -5.17 11.94
N LEU A 216 -9.48 -5.68 11.77
CA LEU A 216 -10.21 -5.52 10.52
C LEU A 216 -10.81 -4.13 10.33
N ARG A 217 -11.16 -3.42 11.40
CA ARG A 217 -11.61 -2.04 11.31
C ARG A 217 -10.44 -1.11 10.95
N ASP A 218 -9.34 -1.23 11.67
CA ASP A 218 -8.20 -0.33 11.55
C ASP A 218 -7.39 -0.70 10.30
N GLY A 219 -7.12 -1.99 10.06
CA GLY A 219 -6.46 -2.46 8.85
C GLY A 219 -7.36 -2.44 7.60
N GLY A 220 -8.66 -2.67 7.73
CA GLY A 220 -9.59 -2.70 6.61
C GLY A 220 -9.82 -1.31 5.98
N LEU A 221 -9.78 -0.24 6.80
CA LEU A 221 -9.86 1.14 6.30
C LEU A 221 -8.69 1.46 5.38
N PHE A 222 -7.46 1.15 5.77
CA PHE A 222 -6.30 1.36 4.91
C PHE A 222 -6.31 0.50 3.64
N PHE A 223 -6.79 -0.75 3.73
CA PHE A 223 -7.05 -1.58 2.54
C PHE A 223 -8.07 -0.94 1.59
N PHE A 224 -9.14 -0.37 2.12
CA PHE A 224 -10.14 0.33 1.34
C PHE A 224 -9.56 1.60 0.69
N VAL A 225 -8.75 2.37 1.42
CA VAL A 225 -8.03 3.54 0.88
C VAL A 225 -7.14 3.14 -0.31
N VAL A 226 -6.40 2.03 -0.20
CA VAL A 226 -5.60 1.48 -1.29
C VAL A 226 -6.48 1.15 -2.51
N PHE A 227 -7.58 0.43 -2.30
CA PHE A 227 -8.52 0.06 -3.37
C PHE A 227 -9.09 1.29 -4.08
N VAL A 228 -9.55 2.30 -3.33
CA VAL A 228 -10.10 3.55 -3.87
C VAL A 228 -9.03 4.33 -4.65
N SER A 229 -7.80 4.41 -4.14
CA SER A 229 -6.70 5.13 -4.78
C SER A 229 -6.29 4.49 -6.11
N VAL A 230 -6.20 3.16 -6.15
CA VAL A 230 -5.93 2.41 -7.38
C VAL A 230 -7.09 2.55 -8.37
N GLY A 231 -8.33 2.46 -7.88
CA GLY A 231 -9.54 2.68 -8.68
C GLY A 231 -9.57 4.06 -9.33
N PHE A 232 -9.33 5.12 -8.54
CA PHE A 232 -9.26 6.49 -9.01
C PHE A 232 -8.17 6.68 -10.08
N THR A 233 -6.97 6.10 -9.88
CA THR A 233 -5.89 6.16 -10.87
C THR A 233 -6.26 5.46 -12.17
N SER A 234 -6.83 4.27 -12.10
CA SER A 234 -7.19 3.46 -13.27
C SER A 234 -8.33 4.10 -14.07
N ILE A 235 -9.38 4.58 -13.38
CA ILE A 235 -10.51 5.28 -13.98
C ILE A 235 -10.03 6.61 -14.60
N GLY A 236 -9.24 7.39 -13.85
CA GLY A 236 -8.66 8.64 -14.34
C GLY A 236 -7.76 8.42 -15.56
N SER A 237 -7.03 7.30 -15.61
CA SER A 237 -6.21 6.92 -16.75
C SER A 237 -7.03 6.56 -17.99
N PHE A 238 -8.24 5.99 -17.82
CA PHE A 238 -9.14 5.63 -18.91
C PHE A 238 -9.72 6.86 -19.63
N PHE A 239 -10.06 7.91 -18.87
CA PHE A 239 -10.63 9.14 -19.44
C PHE A 239 -9.57 9.99 -20.15
N ASP A 240 -9.49 9.85 -21.47
CA ASP A 240 -8.58 10.59 -22.35
C ASP A 240 -9.07 11.98 -22.75
N LYS A 241 -10.38 12.19 -22.75
CA LYS A 241 -11.02 13.48 -23.06
C LYS A 241 -10.76 14.58 -22.03
N TYR A 242 -10.32 14.23 -20.82
CA TYR A 242 -10.11 15.17 -19.72
C TYR A 242 -8.62 15.22 -19.32
N PRO A 243 -7.78 15.98 -20.04
CA PRO A 243 -6.33 16.07 -19.76
C PRO A 243 -6.04 16.59 -18.34
N GLN A 244 -6.91 17.44 -17.82
CA GLN A 244 -6.87 17.98 -16.45
C GLN A 244 -6.80 16.88 -15.38
N LEU A 245 -7.63 15.84 -15.52
CA LEU A 245 -7.64 14.71 -14.57
C LEU A 245 -6.55 13.70 -14.90
N ASN A 246 -6.39 13.38 -16.19
CA ASN A 246 -5.50 12.31 -16.61
C ASN A 246 -4.02 12.59 -16.30
N ILE A 247 -3.57 13.82 -16.59
CA ILE A 247 -2.19 14.25 -16.34
C ILE A 247 -1.89 14.23 -14.84
N VAL A 248 -2.86 14.64 -14.02
CA VAL A 248 -2.72 14.63 -12.55
C VAL A 248 -2.56 13.22 -12.02
N VAL A 249 -3.46 12.29 -12.36
CA VAL A 249 -3.36 10.91 -11.85
C VAL A 249 -2.11 10.19 -12.35
N MET A 250 -1.62 10.57 -13.52
CA MET A 250 -0.47 9.95 -14.17
C MET A 250 0.88 10.43 -13.62
N TYR A 251 1.04 11.73 -13.43
CA TYR A 251 2.34 12.32 -13.09
C TYR A 251 2.48 12.76 -11.64
N SER A 252 1.39 12.79 -10.86
CA SER A 252 1.49 13.28 -9.48
C SER A 252 2.21 12.31 -8.52
N ASN A 253 2.39 11.03 -8.89
CA ASN A 253 2.92 9.95 -8.03
C ASN A 253 2.11 9.74 -6.73
N PHE A 254 0.91 10.31 -6.62
CA PHE A 254 0.08 10.21 -5.41
C PHE A 254 -0.24 8.74 -5.06
N LEU A 255 -0.44 7.88 -6.07
CA LEU A 255 -0.77 6.48 -5.87
C LEU A 255 0.32 5.74 -5.09
N VAL A 256 1.59 5.95 -5.42
CA VAL A 256 2.72 5.33 -4.71
C VAL A 256 2.78 5.82 -3.26
N ALA A 257 2.65 7.13 -3.05
CA ALA A 257 2.67 7.71 -1.71
C ALA A 257 1.55 7.13 -0.82
N VAL A 258 0.30 7.16 -1.30
CA VAL A 258 -0.86 6.70 -0.53
C VAL A 258 -0.81 5.20 -0.27
N THR A 259 -0.47 4.40 -1.28
CA THR A 259 -0.46 2.94 -1.12
C THR A 259 0.68 2.48 -0.22
N SER A 260 1.86 3.10 -0.32
CA SER A 260 2.98 2.80 0.56
C SER A 260 2.69 3.16 2.01
N MET A 261 2.16 4.36 2.28
CA MET A 261 1.75 4.80 3.62
C MET A 261 0.68 3.87 4.23
N ALA A 262 -0.38 3.59 3.47
CA ALA A 262 -1.49 2.76 3.93
C ALA A 262 -1.01 1.33 4.30
N VAL A 263 -0.15 0.74 3.47
CA VAL A 263 0.41 -0.59 3.77
C VAL A 263 1.36 -0.55 4.97
N SER A 264 2.19 0.48 5.12
CA SER A 264 3.03 0.63 6.31
C SER A 264 2.19 0.72 7.59
N ARG A 265 1.14 1.54 7.63
CA ARG A 265 0.21 1.65 8.78
C ARG A 265 -0.47 0.33 9.10
N VAL A 266 -0.88 -0.42 8.08
CA VAL A 266 -1.41 -1.77 8.25
C VAL A 266 -0.38 -2.68 8.91
N MET A 267 0.87 -2.66 8.47
CA MET A 267 1.90 -3.52 9.03
C MET A 267 2.22 -3.15 10.49
N PHE A 268 2.30 -1.86 10.81
CA PHE A 268 2.46 -1.40 12.19
C PHE A 268 1.30 -1.84 13.08
N SER A 269 0.04 -1.66 12.64
CA SER A 269 -1.12 -2.10 13.43
C SER A 269 -1.11 -3.61 13.75
N ILE A 270 -0.60 -4.45 12.84
CA ILE A 270 -0.47 -5.90 13.07
C ILE A 270 0.64 -6.19 14.09
N HIS A 271 1.80 -5.54 13.95
CA HIS A 271 2.94 -5.75 14.84
C HIS A 271 2.71 -5.21 16.25
N SER A 272 2.15 -4.00 16.36
CA SER A 272 1.71 -3.45 17.64
C SER A 272 0.72 -4.40 18.32
N LEU A 273 -0.27 -4.91 17.58
CA LEU A 273 -1.20 -5.88 18.15
C LEU A 273 -0.53 -7.18 18.60
N ALA A 274 0.46 -7.66 17.85
CA ALA A 274 1.26 -8.83 18.22
C ALA A 274 2.04 -8.64 19.51
N ALA A 275 2.67 -7.48 19.67
CA ALA A 275 3.34 -7.11 20.91
C ALA A 275 2.36 -7.06 22.10
N HIS A 276 1.17 -6.46 21.92
CA HIS A 276 0.14 -6.40 22.97
C HIS A 276 -0.38 -7.78 23.40
N LEU A 277 -0.44 -8.74 22.48
CA LEU A 277 -0.88 -10.11 22.77
C LEU A 277 0.25 -11.04 23.24
N GLY A 278 1.50 -10.58 23.26
CA GLY A 278 2.66 -11.42 23.58
C GLY A 278 2.84 -12.59 22.60
N SER A 279 2.36 -12.45 21.36
CA SER A 279 2.33 -13.54 20.36
C SER A 279 3.08 -13.18 19.09
N ASP A 280 3.58 -14.19 18.38
CA ASP A 280 4.20 -14.02 17.07
C ASP A 280 3.20 -13.50 16.02
N THR A 281 3.67 -12.63 15.13
CA THR A 281 2.87 -12.03 14.03
C THR A 281 2.39 -13.08 13.03
N THR A 282 3.18 -14.13 12.79
CA THR A 282 2.81 -15.26 11.92
C THR A 282 1.65 -16.06 12.50
N TRP A 283 1.63 -16.23 13.82
CA TRP A 283 0.53 -16.87 14.55
C TRP A 283 -0.75 -16.02 14.46
N LEU A 284 -0.64 -14.69 14.64
CA LEU A 284 -1.77 -13.77 14.50
C LEU A 284 -2.38 -13.72 13.10
N LEU A 285 -1.54 -13.81 12.07
CA LEU A 285 -2.00 -13.84 10.68
C LEU A 285 -2.62 -15.21 10.31
N ASN A 286 -2.29 -16.26 11.05
CA ASN A 286 -2.85 -17.60 10.88
C ASN A 286 -4.07 -17.82 11.79
N ASN A 287 -5.25 -17.48 11.28
CA ASN A 287 -6.53 -17.56 12.01
C ASN A 287 -6.87 -18.94 12.60
N ILE A 288 -6.23 -20.02 12.13
CA ILE A 288 -6.47 -21.38 12.65
C ILE A 288 -5.96 -21.50 14.08
N GLU A 289 -4.80 -20.92 14.40
CA GLU A 289 -4.26 -21.01 15.75
C GLU A 289 -5.03 -20.10 16.71
N LEU A 290 -5.45 -18.91 16.26
CA LEU A 290 -6.39 -18.05 16.99
C LEU A 290 -7.73 -18.73 17.28
N SER A 291 -8.22 -19.58 16.38
CA SER A 291 -9.48 -20.32 16.57
C SER A 291 -9.38 -21.49 17.55
N ARG A 292 -8.17 -21.97 17.83
CA ARG A 292 -7.92 -23.13 18.72
C ARG A 292 -7.83 -22.74 20.18
N VAL A 293 -7.51 -21.50 20.45
CA VAL A 293 -7.36 -21.00 21.80
C VAL A 293 -8.72 -20.50 22.28
N ASN A 294 -9.13 -20.94 23.47
CA ASN A 294 -10.36 -20.48 24.09
C ASN A 294 -10.07 -19.15 24.78
N TRP A 295 -10.79 -18.10 24.39
CA TRP A 295 -10.64 -16.76 24.96
C TRP A 295 -11.92 -16.37 25.68
N ARG A 296 -11.79 -15.75 26.84
CA ARG A 296 -12.92 -15.13 27.56
C ARG A 296 -12.63 -13.67 27.81
N ARG A 297 -13.68 -12.85 27.82
CA ARG A 297 -13.56 -11.44 28.21
C ARG A 297 -13.37 -11.40 29.73
N GLY A 298 -12.31 -10.71 30.18
CA GLY A 298 -12.07 -10.49 31.60
C GLY A 298 -13.10 -9.54 32.20
N ASN A 299 -13.03 -9.36 33.52
CA ASN A 299 -13.97 -8.51 34.26
C ASN A 299 -13.72 -7.02 34.03
N THR A 300 -12.56 -6.64 33.49
CA THR A 300 -12.22 -5.25 33.18
C THR A 300 -12.32 -4.94 31.69
N GLU A 301 -12.62 -3.67 31.37
CA GLU A 301 -12.72 -3.21 29.99
C GLU A 301 -11.34 -3.32 29.30
N GLY A 302 -11.25 -4.17 28.27
CA GLY A 302 -10.00 -4.45 27.56
C GLY A 302 -9.30 -5.76 27.96
N GLU A 303 -9.75 -6.43 29.02
CA GLU A 303 -9.13 -7.66 29.52
C GLU A 303 -9.55 -8.89 28.71
N ILE A 304 -8.57 -9.73 28.34
CA ILE A 304 -8.76 -10.96 27.58
C ILE A 304 -8.04 -12.08 28.32
N ILE A 305 -8.81 -13.09 28.74
CA ILE A 305 -8.33 -14.29 29.40
C ILE A 305 -8.12 -15.35 28.34
N VAL A 306 -6.91 -15.88 28.26
CA VAL A 306 -6.50 -16.94 27.34
C VAL A 306 -6.49 -18.26 28.11
N GLU A 307 -7.38 -19.19 27.77
CA GLU A 307 -7.39 -20.53 28.36
C GLU A 307 -6.41 -21.42 27.56
N GLU A 308 -5.27 -21.73 28.17
CA GLU A 308 -4.33 -22.73 27.66
C GLU A 308 -4.83 -24.13 28.07
N ASN A 309 -5.24 -24.94 27.09
CA ASN A 309 -5.47 -26.37 27.34
C ASN A 309 -4.11 -27.05 27.51
N SER A 310 -3.62 -27.16 28.74
CA SER A 310 -2.50 -28.04 29.07
C SER A 310 -2.94 -29.49 28.82
N HIS A 311 -2.55 -30.05 27.68
CA HIS A 311 -2.48 -31.50 27.55
C HIS A 311 -1.28 -31.97 28.39
N GLU A 312 -1.48 -32.09 29.70
CA GLU A 312 -0.60 -32.90 30.52
C GLU A 312 -0.65 -34.33 29.99
N SER A 313 0.55 -34.86 29.76
CA SER A 313 0.76 -36.21 29.29
C SER A 313 0.58 -37.11 30.51
N ASP A 314 -0.63 -37.62 30.72
CA ASP A 314 -0.94 -38.58 31.79
C ASP A 314 -0.19 -39.90 31.52
N ASN A 315 1.08 -39.94 31.91
CA ASN A 315 1.81 -41.15 32.23
C ASN A 315 2.17 -41.08 33.72
N GLU A 316 1.18 -41.13 34.60
CA GLU A 316 1.41 -41.44 36.01
C GLU A 316 0.24 -42.22 36.62
N ALA A 317 0.60 -43.12 37.52
CA ALA A 317 -0.15 -44.29 37.99
C ALA A 317 -1.42 -43.93 38.82
N PRO A 318 -2.37 -44.88 39.00
CA PRO A 318 -3.67 -44.56 39.57
C PRO A 318 -3.57 -44.39 41.10
N GLY A 319 -3.80 -43.17 41.58
CA GLY A 319 -4.16 -42.93 42.97
C GLY A 319 -3.68 -41.60 43.49
N THR A 320 -4.52 -40.56 43.39
CA THR A 320 -4.87 -39.63 44.48
C THR A 320 -5.74 -38.51 43.90
N ASN A 321 -6.88 -38.23 44.55
CA ASN A 321 -7.75 -37.12 44.19
C ASN A 321 -7.02 -35.80 44.48
N HIS A 322 -6.51 -35.14 43.44
CA HIS A 322 -6.10 -33.74 43.51
C HIS A 322 -7.01 -32.91 42.60
N PHE A 323 -7.70 -31.94 43.19
CA PHE A 323 -8.32 -30.87 42.43
C PHE A 323 -7.20 -30.07 41.78
N ASP A 324 -6.95 -30.29 40.49
CA ASP A 324 -5.98 -29.48 39.76
C ASP A 324 -6.42 -28.03 39.75
N ALA A 325 -5.62 -27.22 40.43
CA ALA A 325 -5.75 -25.78 40.45
C ALA A 325 -5.51 -25.26 39.03
N MET A 326 -6.58 -24.72 38.44
CA MET A 326 -6.56 -23.95 37.20
C MET A 326 -5.45 -22.90 37.26
N LYS A 327 -4.31 -23.15 36.59
CA LYS A 327 -3.21 -22.18 36.47
C LYS A 327 -3.68 -21.04 35.58
N THR A 328 -4.21 -20.00 36.22
CA THR A 328 -4.49 -18.71 35.61
C THR A 328 -3.18 -17.94 35.50
N THR A 329 -2.62 -17.84 34.30
CA THR A 329 -1.57 -16.85 34.04
C THR A 329 -2.23 -15.47 34.01
N ARG A 330 -1.95 -14.67 35.04
CA ARG A 330 -2.37 -13.28 35.16
C ARG A 330 -1.75 -12.47 34.02
N VAL A 331 -2.53 -12.12 33.00
CA VAL A 331 -2.14 -11.14 31.98
C VAL A 331 -2.58 -9.75 32.48
N GLY A 332 -1.69 -8.76 32.33
CA GLY A 332 -1.70 -7.51 33.06
C GLY A 332 -2.99 -6.68 32.95
N VAL A 333 -3.39 -6.10 34.07
CA VAL A 333 -4.40 -5.04 34.15
C VAL A 333 -3.77 -3.75 33.61
N TYR A 334 -4.39 -3.10 32.61
CA TYR A 334 -4.00 -1.75 32.22
C TYR A 334 -5.19 -0.79 32.19
N ASN A 335 -4.93 0.39 32.71
CA ASN A 335 -5.88 1.47 32.96
C ASN A 335 -5.88 2.40 31.73
N GLU A 336 -7.03 2.61 31.08
CA GLU A 336 -7.18 3.47 29.88
C GLU A 336 -6.99 4.98 30.14
N ARG A 337 -6.41 5.38 31.28
CA ARG A 337 -6.12 6.78 31.59
C ARG A 337 -4.70 6.97 32.11
N ALA A 338 -3.77 7.16 31.19
CA ALA A 338 -2.59 7.99 31.41
C ALA A 338 -1.94 8.34 30.06
N TRP A 339 -2.19 9.59 29.64
CA TRP A 339 -1.54 10.39 28.58
C TRP A 339 -2.00 10.16 27.14
#